data_AF-A0A924E504-F1
#
_entry.id   AF-A0A924E504-F1
#
_cell.length_a   1.000
_cell.length_b   1.000
_cell.length_c   1.000
_cell.angle_alpha   90.00
_cell.angle_beta   90.00
_cell.angle_gamma   90.00
#
_symmetry.space_group_name_H-M   'P 1'
#
loop_
_entity.id
_entity.type
_entity.pdbx_description
1 polymer ?
#
loop_
_entity_poly.entity_id
_entity_poly.type
_entity_poly.pdbx_seq_one_letter_code
_entity_poly.pdbx_strand_id
1 'polypeptide(L)'
;MSANQSATPAARENLRLALKRRRYYMHMLVLGIGGAVYTCLALFFNQAVGPLCFEGRLWDSSFIGLMVMVFMTIPIMLVYTGVIARWSSWQLWDLTWRWLLGMLALWLLSRAIGPVHILVFLPYYAAFAWLLTPKPVLDPLRSGTVIRPVATAPTATIVSGPQRPAVRRGPVPGQVSEFGRIPLETADLFAACVKQVHRVVSFMVPGDSPAAVRQATAYALLTAILVRWRQVPLTAPLAAVDLDFCRDCIRLALDIAGPKLDAEGQAVYRSVLTGLLAAWQKHHI
;
A
#
# COMPACT_ATOMS: atom_id res chain seq x y z
N MET A 1 16.26 -14.87 23.66
CA MET A 1 16.66 -15.50 22.37
C MET A 1 15.79 -14.92 21.27
N SER A 2 16.39 -14.32 20.24
CA SER A 2 15.72 -13.38 19.33
C SER A 2 14.81 -14.08 18.31
N ALA A 3 13.52 -13.71 18.29
CA ALA A 3 12.49 -14.19 17.36
C ALA A 3 12.69 -13.78 15.88
N ASN A 4 13.90 -13.34 15.49
CA ASN A 4 14.21 -12.81 14.16
C ASN A 4 14.88 -13.83 13.22
N GLN A 5 15.15 -15.05 13.67
CA GLN A 5 15.94 -16.02 12.89
C GLN A 5 15.13 -17.01 12.02
N SER A 6 13.81 -17.16 12.21
CA SER A 6 13.03 -18.23 11.56
C SER A 6 12.27 -17.84 10.28
N ALA A 7 12.28 -16.57 9.87
CA ALA A 7 11.66 -16.20 8.60
C ALA A 7 12.48 -16.83 7.46
N THR A 8 11.86 -17.68 6.64
CA THR A 8 12.50 -18.26 5.45
C THR A 8 13.01 -17.14 4.53
N PRO A 9 14.11 -17.35 3.80
CA PRO A 9 14.63 -16.35 2.86
C PRO A 9 13.55 -15.82 1.92
N ALA A 10 12.67 -16.70 1.43
CA ALA A 10 11.54 -16.37 0.58
C ALA A 10 10.47 -15.50 1.27
N ALA A 11 10.14 -15.76 2.53
CA ALA A 11 9.18 -14.93 3.27
C ALA A 11 9.74 -13.53 3.55
N ARG A 12 11.04 -13.42 3.85
CA ARG A 12 11.72 -12.12 3.99
C ARG A 12 11.71 -11.35 2.67
N GLU A 13 11.95 -12.03 1.55
CA GLU A 13 11.95 -11.43 0.23
C GLU A 13 10.55 -10.94 -0.18
N ASN A 14 9.50 -11.75 0.02
CA ASN A 14 8.12 -11.37 -0.24
C ASN A 14 7.67 -10.16 0.60
N LEU A 15 8.04 -10.12 1.88
CA LEU A 15 7.77 -8.96 2.73
C LEU A 15 8.52 -7.71 2.23
N ARG A 16 9.78 -7.87 1.82
CA ARG A 16 10.59 -6.79 1.22
C ARG A 16 9.93 -6.25 -0.05
N LEU A 17 9.43 -7.13 -0.91
CA LEU A 17 8.74 -6.77 -2.16
C LEU A 17 7.40 -6.09 -1.88
N ALA A 18 6.61 -6.57 -0.92
CA ALA A 18 5.34 -5.96 -0.53
C ALA A 18 5.55 -4.55 0.04
N LEU A 19 6.55 -4.35 0.89
CA LEU A 19 6.91 -3.04 1.42
C LEU A 19 7.44 -2.10 0.33
N LYS A 20 8.22 -2.61 -0.62
CA LYS A 20 8.65 -1.83 -1.82
C LYS A 20 7.44 -1.39 -2.66
N ARG A 21 6.48 -2.28 -2.94
CA ARG A 21 5.25 -1.96 -3.69
C ARG A 21 4.39 -0.93 -2.97
N ARG A 22 4.18 -1.07 -1.65
CA ARG A 22 3.42 -0.10 -0.87
C ARG A 22 4.07 1.28 -0.89
N ARG A 23 5.39 1.33 -0.72
CA ARG A 23 6.16 2.58 -0.82
C ARG A 23 6.02 3.17 -2.23
N TYR A 24 6.05 2.34 -3.28
CA TYR A 24 5.83 2.75 -4.67
C TYR A 24 4.46 3.40 -4.92
N TYR A 25 3.36 2.75 -4.50
CA TYR A 25 2.02 3.32 -4.68
C TYR A 25 1.84 4.65 -3.94
N MET A 26 2.46 4.79 -2.77
CA MET A 26 2.49 6.07 -2.05
C MET A 26 3.26 7.15 -2.82
N HIS A 27 4.38 6.81 -3.49
CA HIS A 27 5.11 7.78 -4.33
C HIS A 27 4.27 8.21 -5.53
N MET A 28 3.66 7.26 -6.24
CA MET A 28 2.80 7.54 -7.39
C MET A 28 1.58 8.37 -7.01
N LEU A 29 0.95 8.09 -5.86
CA LEU A 29 -0.22 8.83 -5.39
C LEU A 29 0.15 10.25 -4.97
N VAL A 30 1.26 10.44 -4.26
CA VAL A 30 1.73 11.78 -3.86
C VAL A 30 2.19 12.60 -5.07
N LEU A 31 2.91 12.00 -6.02
CA LEU A 31 3.33 12.68 -7.24
C LEU A 31 2.14 13.00 -8.17
N GLY A 32 1.19 12.07 -8.31
CA GLY A 32 0.02 12.24 -9.18
C GLY A 32 -0.95 13.27 -8.63
N ILE A 33 -1.39 13.12 -7.38
CA ILE A 33 -2.33 14.06 -6.75
C ILE A 33 -1.64 15.41 -6.50
N GLY A 34 -0.39 15.40 -6.02
CA GLY A 34 0.39 16.61 -5.81
C GLY A 34 0.62 17.38 -7.11
N GLY A 35 0.94 16.67 -8.21
CA GLY A 35 1.06 17.26 -9.54
C GLY A 35 -0.25 17.85 -10.06
N ALA A 36 -1.37 17.14 -9.91
CA ALA A 36 -2.68 17.63 -10.35
C ALA A 36 -3.13 18.87 -9.58
N VAL A 37 -3.00 18.85 -8.25
CA VAL A 37 -3.29 19.99 -7.37
C VAL A 37 -2.41 21.19 -7.72
N TYR A 38 -1.12 20.94 -7.98
CA TYR A 38 -0.18 21.96 -8.43
C TYR A 38 -0.56 22.58 -9.77
N THR A 39 -0.92 21.78 -10.78
CA THR A 39 -1.38 22.28 -12.08
C THR A 39 -2.65 23.13 -11.94
N CYS A 40 -3.60 22.71 -11.11
CA CYS A 40 -4.83 23.47 -10.86
C CYS A 40 -4.53 24.81 -10.17
N LEU A 41 -3.66 24.84 -9.16
CA LEU A 41 -3.23 26.07 -8.48
C LEU A 41 -2.48 27.01 -9.43
N ALA A 42 -1.56 26.49 -10.23
CA ALA A 42 -0.82 27.29 -11.20
C ALA A 42 -1.75 27.94 -12.24
N LEU A 43 -2.73 27.19 -12.74
CA LEU A 43 -3.76 27.72 -13.65
C LEU A 43 -4.64 28.77 -12.97
N PHE A 44 -5.05 28.53 -11.72
CA PHE A 44 -5.83 29.48 -10.93
C PHE A 44 -5.08 30.79 -10.70
N PHE A 45 -3.82 30.75 -10.26
CA PHE A 45 -3.04 31.97 -10.06
C PHE A 45 -2.79 32.73 -11.36
N ASN A 46 -2.54 32.02 -12.46
CA ASN A 46 -2.32 32.64 -13.76
C ASN A 46 -3.59 33.32 -14.31
N GLN A 47 -4.76 32.68 -14.17
CA GLN A 47 -6.00 33.20 -14.74
C GLN A 47 -6.77 34.14 -13.80
N ALA A 48 -6.78 33.89 -12.49
CA ALA A 48 -7.56 34.66 -11.53
C ALA A 48 -6.76 35.82 -10.91
N VAL A 49 -5.50 35.58 -10.53
CA VAL A 49 -4.69 36.56 -9.79
C VAL A 49 -3.88 37.44 -10.73
N GLY A 50 -3.41 36.88 -11.84
CA GLY A 50 -2.64 37.60 -12.87
C GLY A 50 -3.31 38.90 -13.35
N PRO A 51 -4.60 38.88 -13.76
CA PRO A 51 -5.30 40.08 -14.20
C PRO A 51 -5.59 41.07 -13.06
N LEU A 52 -5.97 40.58 -11.87
CA LEU A 52 -6.38 41.41 -10.73
C LEU A 52 -5.22 42.20 -10.12
N CYS A 53 -4.00 41.69 -10.20
CA CYS A 53 -2.85 42.35 -9.60
C CYS A 53 -2.15 43.35 -10.53
N PHE A 54 -2.44 43.37 -11.84
CA PHE A 54 -1.55 44.01 -12.82
C PHE A 54 -2.22 44.76 -13.97
N GLU A 55 -3.20 45.61 -13.68
CA GLU A 55 -3.64 46.67 -14.62
C GLU A 55 -2.59 47.80 -14.84
N GLY A 56 -1.29 47.52 -14.72
CA GLY A 56 -0.28 48.24 -15.49
C GLY A 56 0.95 48.78 -14.77
N ARG A 57 1.87 47.93 -14.26
CA ARG A 57 3.30 48.30 -14.14
C ARG A 57 4.26 47.14 -13.83
N LEU A 58 5.31 47.08 -14.66
CA LEU A 58 6.70 46.65 -14.43
C LEU A 58 7.06 45.22 -14.03
N TRP A 59 6.14 44.42 -13.51
CA TRP A 59 6.41 43.00 -13.25
C TRP A 59 5.59 42.20 -14.24
N ASP A 60 6.22 41.77 -15.35
CA ASP A 60 5.57 40.88 -16.32
C ASP A 60 4.96 39.71 -15.56
N SER A 61 3.64 39.50 -15.72
CA SER A 61 2.83 38.48 -15.06
C SER A 61 3.47 37.08 -15.03
N SER A 62 4.35 36.80 -15.99
CA SER A 62 5.17 35.60 -16.07
C SER A 62 6.20 35.41 -14.95
N PHE A 63 6.78 36.47 -14.38
CA PHE A 63 7.77 36.37 -13.30
C PHE A 63 7.14 35.97 -11.96
N ILE A 64 5.93 36.46 -11.69
CA ILE A 64 5.19 36.09 -10.48
C ILE A 64 4.66 34.67 -10.59
N GLY A 65 4.20 34.25 -11.78
CA GLY A 65 3.91 32.85 -12.05
C GLY A 65 5.11 31.93 -11.76
N LEU A 66 6.31 32.34 -12.17
CA LEU A 66 7.55 31.64 -11.84
C LEU A 66 7.82 31.61 -10.33
N MET A 67 7.70 32.74 -9.63
CA MET A 67 7.93 32.81 -8.18
C MET A 67 6.93 31.93 -7.41
N VAL A 68 5.64 31.98 -7.73
CA VAL A 68 4.62 31.12 -7.10
C VAL A 68 4.93 29.64 -7.36
N MET A 69 5.32 29.29 -8.59
CA MET A 69 5.76 27.92 -8.91
C MET A 69 6.96 27.50 -8.06
N VAL A 70 7.98 28.35 -7.94
CA VAL A 70 9.18 28.07 -7.15
C VAL A 70 8.84 27.91 -5.65
N PHE A 71 8.10 28.84 -5.08
CA PHE A 71 7.74 28.84 -3.66
C PHE A 71 6.82 27.69 -3.26
N MET A 72 5.94 27.22 -4.15
CA MET A 72 5.07 26.07 -3.87
C MET A 72 5.78 24.73 -4.12
N THR A 73 6.67 24.65 -5.11
CA THR A 73 7.32 23.39 -5.48
C THR A 73 8.45 23.02 -4.51
N ILE A 74 9.22 23.99 -4.00
CA ILE A 74 10.34 23.73 -3.10
C ILE A 74 9.90 23.01 -1.81
N PRO A 75 8.88 23.46 -1.06
CA PRO A 75 8.41 22.77 0.15
C PRO A 75 7.90 21.36 -0.14
N ILE A 76 7.17 21.17 -1.24
CA ILE A 76 6.66 19.86 -1.65
C ILE A 76 7.83 18.92 -1.96
N MET A 77 8.84 19.40 -2.68
CA MET A 77 10.06 18.62 -2.92
C MET A 77 10.80 18.29 -1.64
N LEU A 78 10.98 19.24 -0.73
CA LEU A 78 11.67 19.03 0.55
C LEU A 78 10.95 18.01 1.43
N VAL A 79 9.62 18.10 1.53
CA VAL A 79 8.81 17.12 2.28
C VAL A 79 8.91 15.74 1.62
N TYR A 80 8.76 15.66 0.30
CA TYR A 80 8.81 14.38 -0.41
C TYR A 80 10.18 13.71 -0.30
N THR A 81 11.26 14.44 -0.60
CA THR A 81 12.62 13.88 -0.63
C THR A 81 13.20 13.66 0.77
N GLY A 82 12.90 14.55 1.72
CA GLY A 82 13.36 14.46 3.10
C GLY A 82 12.62 13.39 3.92
N VAL A 83 11.29 13.37 3.86
CA VAL A 83 10.47 12.45 4.67
C VAL A 83 10.36 11.08 4.02
N ILE A 84 10.17 11.02 2.70
CA ILE A 84 9.79 9.80 2.01
C ILE A 84 11.00 9.10 1.38
N ALA A 85 11.82 9.86 0.64
CA ALA A 85 12.92 9.29 -0.12
C ALA A 85 14.22 9.10 0.68
N ARG A 86 14.35 9.77 1.83
CA ARG A 86 15.56 9.79 2.68
C ARG A 86 16.84 10.11 1.90
N TRP A 87 16.75 11.04 0.97
CA TRP A 87 17.90 11.47 0.19
C TRP A 87 18.89 12.25 1.06
N SER A 88 20.18 12.18 0.70
CA SER A 88 21.16 13.04 1.35
C SER A 88 20.89 14.50 0.97
N SER A 89 21.24 15.44 1.86
CA SER A 89 21.10 16.88 1.61
C SER A 89 21.77 17.31 0.30
N TRP A 90 22.87 16.65 -0.08
CA TRP A 90 23.57 16.88 -1.35
C TRP A 90 22.75 16.48 -2.59
N GLN A 91 22.09 15.32 -2.58
CA GLN A 91 21.23 14.88 -3.70
C GLN A 91 20.00 15.78 -3.85
N LEU A 92 19.47 16.20 -2.71
CA LEU A 92 18.41 17.19 -2.57
C LEU A 92 18.79 18.53 -3.21
N TRP A 93 19.97 19.04 -2.86
CA TRP A 93 20.50 20.29 -3.39
C TRP A 93 20.75 20.22 -4.90
N ASP A 94 21.41 19.15 -5.39
CA ASP A 94 21.68 18.96 -6.82
C ASP A 94 20.39 18.87 -7.64
N LEU A 95 19.38 18.13 -7.18
CA LEU A 95 18.08 18.04 -7.84
C LEU A 95 17.37 19.40 -7.87
N THR A 96 17.32 20.09 -6.72
CA THR A 96 16.64 21.40 -6.60
C THR A 96 17.30 22.41 -7.53
N TRP A 97 18.63 22.42 -7.60
CA TRP A 97 19.37 23.33 -8.47
C TRP A 97 19.14 23.05 -9.95
N ARG A 98 19.18 21.77 -10.38
CA ARG A 98 18.87 21.39 -11.77
C ARG A 98 17.44 21.73 -12.17
N TRP A 99 16.50 21.56 -11.24
CA TRP A 99 15.10 21.95 -11.45
C TRP A 99 14.97 23.46 -11.61
N LEU A 100 15.56 24.25 -10.70
CA LEU A 100 15.54 25.71 -10.78
C LEU A 100 16.17 26.23 -12.08
N LEU A 101 17.31 25.69 -12.49
CA LEU A 101 17.96 26.05 -13.75
C LEU A 101 17.11 25.71 -14.97
N GLY A 102 16.48 24.53 -14.99
CA GLY A 102 15.59 24.15 -16.08
C GLY A 102 14.32 25.00 -16.15
N MET A 103 13.73 25.34 -15.00
CA MET A 103 12.59 26.25 -14.91
C MET A 103 12.95 27.67 -15.36
N LEU A 104 14.13 28.17 -14.99
CA LEU A 104 14.63 29.47 -15.45
C LEU A 104 14.85 29.47 -16.97
N ALA A 105 15.47 28.41 -17.51
CA ALA A 105 15.68 28.28 -18.96
C ALA A 105 14.36 28.22 -19.73
N LEU A 106 13.38 27.44 -19.23
CA LEU A 106 12.03 27.39 -19.79
C LEU A 106 11.31 28.73 -19.71
N TRP A 107 11.46 29.46 -18.59
CA TRP A 107 10.88 30.78 -18.45
C TRP A 107 11.47 31.76 -19.45
N LEU A 108 12.80 31.80 -19.59
CA LEU A 108 13.47 32.63 -20.61
C LEU A 108 13.02 32.25 -22.03
N LEU A 109 12.95 30.95 -22.31
CA LEU A 109 12.47 30.43 -23.59
C LEU A 109 10.99 30.79 -23.83
N SER A 110 10.15 30.75 -22.80
CA SER A 110 8.73 31.11 -22.91
C SER A 110 8.52 32.59 -23.29
N ARG A 111 9.41 33.49 -22.82
CA ARG A 111 9.38 34.89 -23.25
C ARG A 111 9.72 35.06 -24.72
N ALA A 112 10.54 34.17 -25.28
CA ALA A 112 10.90 34.21 -26.70
C ALA A 112 9.81 33.64 -27.62
N ILE A 113 9.06 32.61 -27.19
CA ILE A 113 8.09 31.89 -28.05
C ILE A 113 6.63 32.33 -27.80
N GLY A 114 6.37 33.10 -26.73
CA GLY A 114 5.01 33.57 -26.41
C GLY A 114 4.10 32.43 -25.88
N PRO A 115 2.78 32.46 -26.12
CA PRO A 115 1.80 31.57 -25.46
C PRO A 115 1.96 30.06 -25.78
N VAL A 116 2.77 29.70 -26.79
CA VAL A 116 3.04 28.31 -27.19
C VAL A 116 3.87 27.55 -26.13
N HIS A 117 4.42 28.25 -25.14
CA HIS A 117 5.27 27.68 -24.09
C HIS A 117 4.63 26.51 -23.32
N ILE A 118 3.31 26.45 -23.17
CA ILE A 118 2.61 25.34 -22.47
C ILE A 118 3.00 23.98 -23.07
N LEU A 119 3.17 23.89 -24.38
CA LEU A 119 3.58 22.66 -25.07
C LEU A 119 5.03 22.26 -24.78
N VAL A 120 5.87 23.21 -24.37
CA VAL A 120 7.28 22.97 -24.01
C VAL A 120 7.43 22.62 -22.52
N PHE A 121 6.55 23.17 -21.67
CA PHE A 121 6.52 22.82 -20.24
C PHE A 121 6.11 21.36 -20.01
N LEU A 122 5.14 20.86 -20.76
CA LEU A 122 4.61 19.49 -20.60
C LEU A 122 5.68 18.38 -20.68
N PRO A 123 6.52 18.32 -21.74
CA PRO A 123 7.58 17.31 -21.84
C PRO A 123 8.68 17.51 -20.78
N TYR A 124 8.96 18.74 -20.34
CA TYR A 124 9.91 18.98 -19.26
C TYR A 124 9.42 18.43 -17.93
N TYR A 125 8.15 18.70 -17.56
CA TYR A 125 7.56 18.13 -16.36
C TYR A 125 7.47 16.60 -16.44
N ALA A 126 7.18 16.03 -17.61
CA ALA A 126 7.20 14.58 -17.81
C ALA A 126 8.61 13.99 -17.62
N ALA A 127 9.64 14.62 -18.20
CA ALA A 127 11.04 14.20 -18.03
C ALA A 127 11.50 14.33 -16.57
N PHE A 128 11.06 15.38 -15.88
CA PHE A 128 11.40 15.60 -14.48
C PHE A 128 10.68 14.62 -13.55
N ALA A 129 9.39 14.33 -13.78
CA ALA A 129 8.66 13.28 -13.09
C ALA A 129 9.32 11.89 -13.33
N TRP A 130 9.81 11.65 -14.54
CA TRP A 130 10.56 10.44 -14.87
C TRP A 130 11.89 10.36 -14.10
N LEU A 131 12.64 11.47 -13.98
CA LEU A 131 13.86 11.53 -13.18
C LEU A 131 13.61 11.35 -11.68
N LEU A 132 12.48 11.85 -11.18
CA LEU A 132 12.03 11.65 -9.80
C LEU A 132 11.52 10.25 -9.53
N THR A 133 11.23 9.46 -10.57
CA THR A 133 10.80 8.08 -10.42
C THR A 133 12.00 7.27 -9.94
N PRO A 134 11.97 6.68 -8.73
CA PRO A 134 13.15 6.04 -8.17
C PRO A 134 13.62 4.90 -9.09
N LYS A 135 14.92 4.88 -9.46
CA LYS A 135 15.57 3.84 -10.29
C LYS A 135 15.12 2.38 -10.04
N PRO A 136 14.89 1.90 -8.80
CA PRO A 136 14.36 0.54 -8.56
C PRO A 136 12.97 0.26 -9.15
N VAL A 137 12.27 1.25 -9.70
CA VAL A 137 11.01 1.12 -10.44
C VAL A 137 11.24 0.68 -11.88
N LEU A 138 12.34 1.11 -12.50
CA LEU A 138 12.65 0.77 -13.89
C LEU A 138 13.43 -0.55 -13.99
N ASP A 139 14.16 -0.95 -12.95
CA ASP A 139 14.92 -2.20 -12.94
C ASP A 139 14.06 -3.45 -13.17
N PRO A 140 12.93 -3.70 -12.47
CA PRO A 140 12.12 -4.90 -12.73
C PRO A 140 11.43 -4.91 -14.10
N LEU A 141 11.20 -3.74 -14.70
CA LEU A 141 10.66 -3.61 -16.06
C LEU A 141 11.75 -3.80 -17.12
N ARG A 142 12.98 -3.36 -16.86
CA ARG A 142 14.14 -3.53 -17.74
C ARG A 142 14.77 -4.92 -17.66
N SER A 143 14.71 -5.57 -16.51
CA SER A 143 15.31 -6.89 -16.29
C SER A 143 14.50 -8.05 -16.87
N GLY A 144 13.39 -7.77 -17.58
CA GLY A 144 12.57 -8.79 -18.24
C GLY A 144 12.07 -9.88 -17.28
N THR A 145 12.07 -9.59 -15.98
CA THR A 145 11.75 -10.59 -14.95
C THR A 145 10.24 -10.72 -14.92
N VAL A 146 9.73 -11.51 -15.86
CA VAL A 146 8.34 -11.98 -15.89
C VAL A 146 8.06 -12.56 -14.51
N ILE A 147 7.30 -11.83 -13.71
CA ILE A 147 6.74 -12.33 -12.46
C ILE A 147 5.79 -13.45 -12.89
N ARG A 148 6.30 -14.68 -12.99
CA ARG A 148 5.45 -15.85 -13.19
C ARG A 148 4.41 -15.81 -12.06
N PRO A 149 3.11 -15.90 -12.35
CA PRO A 149 2.14 -16.12 -11.30
C PRO A 149 2.58 -17.36 -10.54
N VAL A 150 2.79 -17.21 -9.24
CA VAL A 150 3.03 -18.35 -8.36
C VAL A 150 1.87 -19.30 -8.60
N ALA A 151 2.16 -20.45 -9.20
CA ALA A 151 1.17 -21.46 -9.49
C ALA A 151 0.41 -21.73 -8.19
N THR A 152 -0.88 -21.40 -8.18
CA THR A 152 -1.82 -21.79 -7.13
C THR A 152 -1.54 -23.25 -6.81
N ALA A 153 -1.22 -23.52 -5.53
CA ALA A 153 -1.02 -24.88 -5.05
C ALA A 153 -2.18 -25.76 -5.55
N PRO A 154 -1.89 -26.94 -6.09
CA PRO A 154 -2.92 -27.79 -6.69
C PRO A 154 -4.03 -28.02 -5.66
N THR A 155 -5.24 -27.63 -6.04
CA THR A 155 -6.47 -27.94 -5.32
C THR A 155 -6.46 -29.42 -5.03
N ALA A 156 -6.34 -29.81 -3.77
CA ALA A 156 -6.47 -31.19 -3.36
C ALA A 156 -7.93 -31.59 -3.63
N THR A 157 -8.16 -32.20 -4.78
CA THR A 157 -9.44 -32.84 -5.11
C THR A 157 -9.62 -33.99 -4.14
N ILE A 158 -10.47 -33.79 -3.12
CA ILE A 158 -10.90 -34.86 -2.23
C ILE A 158 -11.80 -35.77 -3.06
N VAL A 159 -11.20 -36.80 -3.66
CA VAL A 159 -11.93 -37.90 -4.27
C VAL A 159 -12.46 -38.78 -3.14
N SER A 160 -13.74 -38.66 -2.85
CA SER A 160 -14.47 -39.53 -1.92
C SER A 160 -14.60 -40.94 -2.51
N GLY A 161 -13.58 -41.77 -2.31
CA GLY A 161 -13.64 -43.21 -2.57
C GLY A 161 -14.14 -44.00 -1.35
N PRO A 162 -14.67 -45.23 -1.54
CA PRO A 162 -15.24 -46.04 -0.48
C PRO A 162 -14.19 -46.42 0.58
N GLN A 163 -14.58 -46.28 1.85
CA GLN A 163 -13.77 -46.58 3.05
C GLN A 163 -13.16 -47.99 2.98
N ARG A 164 -11.85 -48.05 2.76
CA ARG A 164 -11.04 -49.24 3.10
C ARG A 164 -10.64 -49.18 4.58
N PRO A 165 -10.58 -50.33 5.27
CA PRO A 165 -10.24 -50.39 6.69
C PRO A 165 -8.84 -49.85 6.95
N ALA A 166 -8.72 -49.13 8.06
CA ALA A 166 -7.53 -48.39 8.49
C ALA A 166 -6.33 -49.31 8.68
N VAL A 167 -5.44 -49.37 7.68
CA VAL A 167 -4.06 -49.79 7.88
C VAL A 167 -3.38 -48.66 8.65
N ARG A 168 -3.20 -48.88 9.95
CA ARG A 168 -2.43 -48.04 10.86
C ARG A 168 -0.97 -48.03 10.39
N ARG A 169 -0.64 -47.14 9.44
CA ARG A 169 0.75 -46.86 9.08
C ARG A 169 1.41 -46.22 10.31
N GLY A 170 2.32 -46.96 10.94
CA GLY A 170 3.19 -46.42 11.97
C GLY A 170 3.95 -45.19 11.46
N PRO A 171 4.44 -44.33 12.36
CA PRO A 171 5.18 -43.14 11.99
C PRO A 171 6.41 -43.55 11.17
N VAL A 172 6.54 -43.05 9.94
CA VAL A 172 7.77 -43.16 9.15
C VAL A 172 8.86 -42.40 9.92
N PRO A 173 9.86 -43.08 10.49
CA PRO A 173 10.99 -42.40 11.12
C PRO A 173 11.88 -41.88 9.99
N GLY A 174 12.08 -40.57 9.91
CA GLY A 174 13.17 -40.01 9.10
C GLY A 174 12.83 -38.86 8.15
N GLN A 175 11.57 -38.48 7.96
CA GLN A 175 11.25 -37.24 7.26
C GLN A 175 10.97 -36.11 8.25
N VAL A 176 12.04 -35.60 8.84
CA VAL A 176 11.99 -34.38 9.65
C VAL A 176 11.84 -33.23 8.66
N SER A 177 10.65 -32.62 8.64
CA SER A 177 10.42 -31.34 7.99
C SER A 177 11.53 -30.37 8.41
N GLU A 178 12.25 -29.79 7.44
CA GLU A 178 13.30 -28.77 7.66
C GLU A 178 12.77 -27.53 8.40
N PHE A 179 11.45 -27.40 8.55
CA PHE A 179 10.76 -26.30 9.24
C PHE A 179 10.54 -26.54 10.74
N GLY A 180 11.07 -27.64 11.29
CA GLY A 180 10.74 -28.07 12.64
C GLY A 180 9.29 -28.58 12.72
N ARG A 181 9.00 -29.43 13.70
CA ARG A 181 7.61 -29.79 13.99
C ARG A 181 6.98 -28.60 14.71
N ILE A 182 5.89 -28.07 14.18
CA ILE A 182 5.01 -27.18 14.94
C ILE A 182 4.58 -27.99 16.18
N PRO A 183 4.81 -27.50 17.41
CA PRO A 183 4.34 -28.18 18.61
C PRO A 183 2.84 -28.46 18.50
N LEU A 184 2.40 -29.64 18.96
CA LEU A 184 1.00 -30.05 18.83
C LEU A 184 0.08 -29.03 19.51
N GLU A 185 0.52 -28.47 20.63
CA GLU A 185 -0.17 -27.43 21.39
C GLU A 185 -0.39 -26.17 20.54
N THR A 186 0.59 -25.77 19.74
CA THR A 186 0.48 -24.62 18.83
C THR A 186 -0.50 -24.91 17.69
N ALA A 187 -0.50 -26.14 17.16
CA ALA A 187 -1.44 -26.55 16.13
C ALA A 187 -2.89 -26.55 16.66
N ASP A 188 -3.09 -27.01 17.90
CA ASP A 188 -4.40 -27.02 18.56
C ASP A 188 -4.90 -25.59 18.83
N LEU A 189 -4.03 -24.69 19.29
CA LEU A 189 -4.35 -23.27 19.46
C LEU A 189 -4.74 -22.61 18.13
N PHE A 190 -4.01 -22.90 17.06
CA PHE A 190 -4.34 -22.39 15.72
C PHE A 190 -5.68 -22.95 15.22
N ALA A 191 -5.94 -24.24 15.40
CA ALA A 191 -7.21 -24.85 15.02
C ALA A 191 -8.39 -24.27 15.83
N ALA A 192 -8.20 -24.01 17.12
CA ALA A 192 -9.19 -23.34 17.97
C ALA A 192 -9.47 -21.91 17.49
N CYS A 193 -8.42 -21.14 17.17
CA CYS A 193 -8.52 -19.80 16.61
C CYS A 193 -9.29 -19.78 15.28
N VAL A 194 -8.96 -20.68 14.35
CA VAL A 194 -9.67 -20.79 13.06
C VAL A 194 -11.15 -21.08 13.29
N LYS A 195 -11.50 -21.97 14.21
CA LYS A 195 -12.90 -22.24 14.58
C LYS A 195 -13.59 -21.01 15.18
N GLN A 196 -12.91 -20.25 16.04
CA GLN A 196 -13.46 -19.01 16.61
C GLN A 196 -13.70 -17.95 15.54
N VAL A 197 -12.72 -17.69 14.67
CA VAL A 197 -12.86 -16.73 13.56
C VAL A 197 -13.96 -17.15 12.62
N HIS A 198 -14.03 -18.44 12.26
CA HIS A 198 -15.09 -18.95 11.40
C HIS A 198 -16.48 -18.69 12.00
N ARG A 199 -16.67 -18.97 13.31
CA ARG A 199 -17.92 -18.67 14.02
C ARG A 199 -18.26 -17.18 14.02
N VAL A 200 -17.26 -16.31 14.25
CA VAL A 200 -17.46 -14.86 14.22
C VAL A 200 -17.90 -14.42 12.82
N VAL A 201 -17.21 -14.87 11.77
CA VAL A 201 -17.54 -14.50 10.39
C VAL A 201 -18.92 -15.03 9.99
N SER A 202 -19.25 -16.28 10.34
CA SER A 202 -20.56 -16.86 10.00
C SER A 202 -21.71 -16.18 10.73
N PHE A 203 -21.47 -15.61 11.91
CA PHE A 203 -22.48 -14.91 12.69
C PHE A 203 -22.63 -13.44 12.27
N MET A 204 -21.51 -12.76 12.01
CA MET A 204 -21.49 -11.31 11.76
C MET A 204 -21.68 -10.94 10.29
N VAL A 205 -21.20 -11.76 9.36
CA VAL A 205 -21.35 -11.49 7.92
C VAL A 205 -22.64 -12.15 7.42
N PRO A 206 -23.57 -11.40 6.81
CA PRO A 206 -24.84 -11.96 6.34
C PRO A 206 -24.67 -13.20 5.43
N GLY A 207 -25.56 -14.19 5.59
CA GLY A 207 -25.50 -15.45 4.87
C GLY A 207 -25.69 -15.31 3.34
N ASP A 208 -26.40 -14.28 2.92
CA ASP A 208 -26.62 -13.86 1.54
C ASP A 208 -25.44 -13.08 0.95
N SER A 209 -24.47 -12.65 1.78
CA SER A 209 -23.27 -11.97 1.29
C SER A 209 -22.48 -12.85 0.32
N PRO A 210 -21.77 -12.26 -0.67
CA PRO A 210 -20.93 -13.02 -1.58
C PRO A 210 -19.87 -13.84 -0.83
N ALA A 211 -19.61 -15.07 -1.28
CA ALA A 211 -18.63 -15.96 -0.65
C ALA A 211 -17.23 -15.32 -0.55
N ALA A 212 -16.88 -14.48 -1.53
CA ALA A 212 -15.64 -13.70 -1.53
C ALA A 212 -15.52 -12.75 -0.32
N VAL A 213 -16.62 -12.16 0.14
CA VAL A 213 -16.61 -11.27 1.32
C VAL A 213 -16.35 -12.06 2.59
N ARG A 214 -17.02 -13.20 2.78
CA ARG A 214 -16.78 -14.07 3.94
C ARG A 214 -15.34 -14.59 3.98
N GLN A 215 -14.82 -15.02 2.84
CA GLN A 215 -13.42 -15.47 2.72
C GLN A 215 -12.43 -14.34 3.01
N ALA A 216 -12.64 -13.15 2.43
CA ALA A 216 -11.80 -11.99 2.67
C ALA A 216 -11.82 -11.56 4.14
N THR A 217 -12.99 -11.62 4.78
CA THR A 217 -13.15 -11.29 6.21
C THR A 217 -12.37 -12.28 7.08
N ALA A 218 -12.55 -13.58 6.86
CA ALA A 218 -11.83 -14.62 7.59
C ALA A 218 -10.31 -14.49 7.41
N TYR A 219 -9.87 -14.23 6.18
CA TYR A 219 -8.46 -14.00 5.87
C TYR A 219 -7.91 -12.77 6.58
N ALA A 220 -8.63 -11.65 6.56
CA ALA A 220 -8.20 -10.40 7.21
C ALA A 220 -8.07 -10.58 8.73
N LEU A 221 -9.06 -11.20 9.37
CA LEU A 221 -9.04 -11.50 10.81
C LEU A 221 -7.88 -12.44 11.18
N LEU A 222 -7.75 -13.59 10.50
CA LEU A 222 -6.66 -14.53 10.77
C LEU A 222 -5.28 -13.88 10.56
N THR A 223 -5.13 -13.07 9.51
CA THR A 223 -3.89 -12.32 9.28
C THR A 223 -3.61 -11.36 10.43
N ALA A 224 -4.62 -10.61 10.88
CA ALA A 224 -4.46 -9.64 11.95
C ALA A 224 -4.06 -10.31 13.28
N ILE A 225 -4.71 -11.43 13.59
CA ILE A 225 -4.46 -12.27 14.76
C ILE A 225 -3.04 -12.86 14.71
N LEU A 226 -2.64 -13.45 13.58
CA LEU A 226 -1.30 -14.02 13.42
C LEU A 226 -0.18 -12.98 13.58
N VAL A 227 -0.39 -11.77 13.06
CA VAL A 227 0.57 -10.66 13.26
C VAL A 227 0.67 -10.30 14.73
N ARG A 228 -0.44 -10.26 15.46
CA ARG A 228 -0.44 -10.02 16.92
C ARG A 228 0.25 -11.16 17.67
N TRP A 229 -0.01 -12.42 17.30
CA TRP A 229 0.62 -13.60 17.92
C TRP A 229 2.13 -13.60 17.76
N ARG A 230 2.64 -13.00 16.67
CA ARG A 230 4.08 -12.83 16.47
C ARG A 230 4.70 -11.86 17.48
N GLN A 231 3.92 -10.88 17.96
CA GLN A 231 4.37 -9.86 18.90
C GLN A 231 4.15 -10.29 20.36
N VAL A 232 3.03 -10.97 20.62
CA VAL A 232 2.65 -11.49 21.94
C VAL A 232 2.46 -13.00 21.81
N PRO A 233 3.36 -13.83 22.38
CA PRO A 233 3.27 -15.28 22.30
C PRO A 233 1.92 -15.77 22.83
N LEU A 234 1.23 -16.57 22.03
CA LEU A 234 -0.06 -17.10 22.43
C LEU A 234 0.11 -18.30 23.35
N THR A 235 -0.52 -18.24 24.51
CA THR A 235 -0.59 -19.35 25.47
C THR A 235 -2.00 -19.90 25.63
N ALA A 236 -3.00 -19.24 25.04
CA ALA A 236 -4.42 -19.58 25.17
C ALA A 236 -5.20 -19.15 23.90
N PRO A 237 -6.41 -19.70 23.66
CA PRO A 237 -7.32 -19.22 22.61
C PRO A 237 -7.59 -17.71 22.71
N LEU A 238 -8.16 -17.10 21.66
CA LEU A 238 -8.46 -15.66 21.69
C LEU A 238 -9.34 -15.31 22.89
N ALA A 239 -8.95 -14.26 23.60
CA ALA A 239 -9.73 -13.70 24.69
C ALA A 239 -11.06 -13.17 24.15
N ALA A 240 -12.10 -13.20 25.00
CA ALA A 240 -13.43 -12.71 24.63
C ALA A 240 -13.39 -11.25 24.13
N VAL A 241 -12.60 -10.39 24.79
CA VAL A 241 -12.42 -8.98 24.42
C VAL A 241 -11.88 -8.81 23.00
N ASP A 242 -10.96 -9.67 22.56
CA ASP A 242 -10.41 -9.61 21.20
C ASP A 242 -11.45 -10.06 20.15
N LEU A 243 -12.28 -11.04 20.51
CA LEU A 243 -13.38 -11.49 19.65
C LEU A 243 -14.47 -10.42 19.54
N ASP A 244 -14.81 -9.73 20.63
CA ASP A 244 -15.76 -8.62 20.63
C ASP A 244 -15.27 -7.48 19.76
N PHE A 245 -14.00 -7.11 19.89
CA PHE A 245 -13.39 -6.11 19.02
C PHE A 245 -13.46 -6.49 17.53
N CYS A 246 -13.20 -7.77 17.21
CA CYS A 246 -13.31 -8.27 15.83
C CYS A 246 -14.74 -8.18 15.30
N ARG A 247 -15.75 -8.45 16.15
CA ARG A 247 -17.17 -8.28 15.80
C ARG A 247 -17.49 -6.81 15.53
N ASP A 248 -17.03 -5.90 16.39
CA ASP A 248 -17.24 -4.46 16.23
C ASP A 248 -16.61 -3.94 14.94
N CYS A 249 -15.42 -4.42 14.58
CA CYS A 249 -14.78 -4.09 13.31
C CYS A 249 -15.58 -4.55 12.09
N ILE A 250 -16.09 -5.80 12.11
CA ILE A 250 -16.93 -6.31 11.03
C ILE A 250 -18.21 -5.50 10.93
N ARG A 251 -18.87 -5.24 12.07
CA ARG A 251 -20.12 -4.48 12.11
C ARG A 251 -19.94 -3.08 11.52
N LEU A 252 -18.94 -2.34 12.00
CA LEU A 252 -18.65 -0.99 11.50
C LEU A 252 -18.28 -0.99 10.02
N ALA A 253 -17.51 -1.98 9.56
CA ALA A 253 -17.17 -2.11 8.15
C ALA A 253 -18.40 -2.40 7.28
N LEU A 254 -19.33 -3.24 7.74
CA LEU A 254 -20.61 -3.50 7.05
C LEU A 254 -21.50 -2.25 7.03
N ASP A 255 -21.64 -1.58 8.17
CA ASP A 255 -22.44 -0.35 8.29
C ASP A 255 -21.96 0.74 7.33
N ILE A 256 -20.63 0.90 7.19
CA ILE A 256 -20.02 1.88 6.26
C ILE A 256 -20.16 1.44 4.80
N ALA A 257 -20.00 0.15 4.50
CA ALA A 257 -20.15 -0.37 3.14
C ALA A 257 -21.60 -0.30 2.63
N GLY A 258 -22.57 -0.22 3.55
CA GLY A 258 -23.99 -0.14 3.25
C GLY A 258 -24.63 -1.51 3.02
N PRO A 259 -25.96 -1.54 2.80
CA PRO A 259 -26.75 -2.77 2.76
C PRO A 259 -26.51 -3.62 1.50
N LYS A 260 -25.93 -3.05 0.45
CA LYS A 260 -25.63 -3.76 -0.80
C LYS A 260 -24.12 -3.95 -0.94
N LEU A 261 -23.66 -5.19 -0.81
CA LEU A 261 -22.27 -5.57 -1.04
C LEU A 261 -22.01 -5.88 -2.51
N ASP A 262 -22.28 -4.91 -3.38
CA ASP A 262 -21.84 -4.95 -4.79
C ASP A 262 -20.32 -4.75 -4.90
N ALA A 263 -19.77 -4.62 -6.12
CA ALA A 263 -18.33 -4.52 -6.33
C ALA A 263 -17.70 -3.32 -5.57
N GLU A 264 -18.41 -2.20 -5.51
CA GLU A 264 -17.96 -0.99 -4.82
C GLU A 264 -18.10 -1.16 -3.30
N GLY A 265 -19.26 -1.62 -2.82
CA GLY A 265 -19.48 -1.92 -1.40
C GLY A 265 -18.47 -2.93 -0.84
N GLN A 266 -18.11 -3.96 -1.62
CA GLN A 266 -17.06 -4.91 -1.26
C GLN A 266 -15.66 -4.27 -1.18
N ALA A 267 -15.36 -3.28 -2.01
CA ALA A 267 -14.09 -2.56 -1.96
C ALA A 267 -14.03 -1.66 -0.71
N VAL A 268 -15.11 -0.93 -0.42
CA VAL A 268 -15.25 -0.11 0.79
C VAL A 268 -15.12 -0.98 2.03
N TYR A 269 -15.91 -2.05 2.12
CA TYR A 269 -15.87 -3.01 3.23
C TYR A 269 -14.45 -3.51 3.52
N ARG A 270 -13.74 -4.00 2.48
CA ARG A 270 -12.37 -4.52 2.63
C ARG A 270 -11.39 -3.46 3.09
N SER A 271 -11.49 -2.25 2.55
CA SER A 271 -10.62 -1.12 2.92
C SER A 271 -10.82 -0.72 4.38
N VAL A 272 -12.07 -0.54 4.80
CA VAL A 272 -12.45 -0.16 6.16
C VAL A 272 -12.04 -1.23 7.15
N LEU A 273 -12.40 -2.50 6.91
CA LEU A 273 -12.05 -3.61 7.81
C LEU A 273 -10.52 -3.72 7.99
N THR A 274 -9.75 -3.60 6.91
CA THR A 274 -8.29 -3.65 6.97
C THR A 274 -7.72 -2.49 7.78
N GLY A 275 -8.29 -1.28 7.62
CA GLY A 275 -7.90 -0.10 8.38
C GLY A 275 -8.18 -0.25 9.88
N LEU A 276 -9.37 -0.73 10.25
CA LEU A 276 -9.76 -0.96 11.64
C LEU A 276 -8.88 -2.01 12.33
N LEU A 277 -8.61 -3.13 11.65
CA LEU A 277 -7.72 -4.17 12.17
C LEU A 277 -6.26 -3.71 12.29
N ALA A 278 -5.80 -2.83 11.40
CA ALA A 278 -4.47 -2.24 11.52
C ALA A 278 -4.39 -1.24 12.70
N ALA A 279 -5.46 -0.48 12.96
CA ALA A 279 -5.54 0.40 14.13
C ALA A 279 -5.53 -0.39 15.44
N TRP A 280 -6.29 -1.47 15.51
CA TRP A 280 -6.29 -2.41 16.64
C TRP A 280 -4.90 -2.92 16.98
N GLN A 281 -4.16 -3.37 15.97
CA GLN A 281 -2.78 -3.83 16.14
C GLN A 281 -1.88 -2.75 16.75
N LYS A 282 -2.11 -1.47 16.42
CA LYS A 282 -1.30 -0.37 16.94
C LYS A 282 -1.58 -0.05 18.41
N HIS A 283 -2.80 -0.29 18.89
CA HIS A 283 -3.23 0.09 20.25
C HIS A 283 -3.02 -1.00 21.31
N HIS A 284 -2.76 -2.24 20.89
CA HIS A 284 -2.55 -3.38 21.80
C HIS A 284 -1.10 -3.93 21.78
N ILE A 285 -0.16 -3.13 21.25
CA ILE A 285 1.30 -3.29 21.41
C ILE A 285 1.77 -2.22 22.37
#